data_AF-A0A1Z9C840-F1
#
_entry.id   AF-A0A1Z9C840-F1
#
_cell.length_a   1.000
_cell.length_b   1.000
_cell.length_c   1.000
_cell.angle_alpha   90.00
_cell.angle_beta   90.00
_cell.angle_gamma   90.00
#
_symmetry.space_group_name_H-M   'P 1'
#
loop_
_entity.id
_entity.type
_entity.pdbx_description
1 polymer ?
#
loop_
_entity_poly.entity_id
_entity_poly.type
_entity_poly.pdbx_seq_one_letter_code
_entity_poly.pdbx_strand_id
1 'polypeptide(L)'
;MFDPVTISAAVATASTAFNGIKRAFQAGRDLESMSQDLSRWMGAVSDVDAAHKSAKNPTMFRKVFSGGSIEQEAIEAFTAKKRLEEQRYELQQFIKFTHGTAAWDELLRMEGQIRKRRQQEIYDKKIFREKVIGIVALVIVLAVGLGLLGLFVYSLMGLDRGWFE
;
A
#
# COMPACT_ATOMS: atom_id res chain seq x y z
N MET A 1 0.30 4.73 9.01
CA MET A 1 -0.12 6.12 9.28
C MET A 1 0.12 6.90 8.00
N PHE A 2 -0.85 7.70 7.55
CA PHE A 2 -0.68 8.60 6.40
C PHE A 2 -0.56 10.00 6.97
N ASP A 3 0.67 10.39 7.31
CA ASP A 3 0.97 11.72 7.83
C ASP A 3 1.10 12.72 6.67
N PRO A 4 1.01 14.04 6.91
CA PRO A 4 1.07 15.07 5.86
C PRO A 4 2.31 14.98 4.98
N VAL A 5 3.44 14.55 5.57
CA VAL A 5 4.71 14.24 4.89
C VAL A 5 4.56 13.14 3.82
N THR A 6 3.64 12.19 4.04
CA THR A 6 3.35 11.12 3.08
C THR A 6 2.56 11.65 1.88
N ILE A 7 1.63 12.59 2.11
CA ILE A 7 0.84 13.23 1.06
C ILE A 7 1.76 14.06 0.16
N SER A 8 2.61 14.92 0.74
CA SER A 8 3.53 15.75 -0.03
C SER A 8 4.55 14.91 -0.82
N ALA A 9 5.06 13.83 -0.24
CA ALA A 9 5.93 12.88 -0.93
C ALA A 9 5.22 12.18 -2.10
N ALA A 10 3.96 11.78 -1.93
CA ALA A 10 3.17 11.17 -2.99
C ALA A 10 2.87 12.18 -4.12
N VAL A 11 2.53 13.43 -3.81
CA VAL A 11 2.32 14.50 -4.81
C VAL A 11 3.61 14.81 -5.57
N ALA A 12 4.76 14.82 -4.89
CA ALA A 12 6.06 15.00 -5.52
C ALA A 12 6.38 13.84 -6.47
N THR A 13 6.13 12.60 -6.03
CA THR A 13 6.30 11.39 -6.84
C THR A 13 5.42 11.42 -8.09
N ALA A 14 4.13 11.77 -7.93
CA ALA A 14 3.21 11.96 -9.03
C ALA A 14 3.73 13.02 -10.01
N SER A 15 4.11 14.20 -9.50
CA SER A 15 4.60 15.30 -10.35
C SER A 15 5.87 14.93 -11.13
N THR A 16 6.81 14.20 -10.51
CA THR A 16 8.01 13.72 -11.19
C THR A 16 7.68 12.72 -12.29
N ALA A 17 6.84 11.73 -12.00
CA ALA A 17 6.40 10.74 -12.99
C ALA A 17 5.64 11.41 -14.14
N PHE A 18 4.74 12.34 -13.85
CA PHE A 18 4.00 13.13 -14.84
C PHE A 18 4.95 13.92 -15.77
N ASN A 19 5.96 14.58 -15.20
CA ASN A 19 6.96 15.29 -16.01
C ASN A 19 7.76 14.34 -16.90
N GLY A 20 8.04 13.12 -16.43
CA GLY A 20 8.63 12.05 -17.24
C GLY A 20 7.74 11.69 -18.44
N ILE A 21 6.46 11.44 -18.19
CA ILE A 21 5.47 11.14 -19.24
C ILE A 21 5.37 12.30 -20.24
N LYS A 22 5.28 13.55 -19.77
CA LYS A 22 5.20 14.74 -20.63
C LYS A 22 6.40 14.86 -21.57
N ARG A 23 7.62 14.61 -21.07
CA ARG A 23 8.84 14.62 -21.89
C ARG A 23 8.89 13.45 -22.87
N ALA A 24 8.53 12.25 -22.42
CA ALA A 24 8.49 11.07 -23.28
C ALA A 24 7.48 11.26 -24.42
N PHE A 25 6.32 11.84 -24.11
CA PHE A 25 5.35 12.24 -25.11
C PHE A 25 5.90 13.28 -26.09
N GLN A 26 6.48 14.38 -25.59
CA GLN A 26 7.05 15.43 -26.45
C GLN A 26 8.14 14.89 -27.39
N ALA A 27 8.85 13.84 -26.97
CA ALA A 27 9.83 13.14 -27.77
C ALA A 27 9.24 12.07 -28.70
N GLY A 28 7.90 11.95 -28.78
CA GLY A 28 7.20 11.00 -29.64
C GLY A 28 7.35 9.54 -29.21
N ARG A 29 7.66 9.27 -27.93
CA ARG A 29 7.85 7.89 -27.46
C ARG A 29 6.52 7.16 -27.29
N ASP A 30 6.57 5.85 -27.52
CA ASP A 30 5.41 4.97 -27.41
C ASP A 30 4.97 4.74 -25.97
N LEU A 31 3.68 4.44 -25.81
CA LEU A 31 3.01 4.14 -24.54
C LEU A 31 3.72 3.06 -23.71
N GLU A 32 4.30 2.05 -24.38
CA GLU A 32 5.06 0.99 -23.73
C GLU A 32 6.24 1.54 -22.94
N SER A 33 6.98 2.50 -23.52
CA SER A 33 8.11 3.16 -22.87
C SER A 33 7.69 4.05 -21.69
N MET A 34 6.43 4.49 -21.66
CA MET A 34 5.85 5.33 -20.62
C MET A 34 5.09 4.53 -19.56
N SER A 35 4.92 3.22 -19.75
CA SER A 35 4.11 2.35 -18.89
C SER A 35 4.57 2.38 -17.42
N GLN A 36 5.89 2.47 -17.18
CA GLN A 36 6.46 2.54 -15.85
C GLN A 36 6.13 3.87 -15.14
N ASP A 37 6.27 4.99 -15.83
CA ASP A 37 5.97 6.30 -15.27
C ASP A 37 4.45 6.50 -15.11
N LEU A 38 3.64 5.97 -16.04
CA LEU A 38 2.18 5.89 -15.90
C LEU A 38 1.77 5.11 -14.66
N SER A 39 2.38 3.96 -14.41
CA SER A 39 2.12 3.14 -13.22
C SER A 39 2.49 3.86 -11.92
N ARG A 40 3.65 4.53 -11.90
CA ARG A 40 4.13 5.32 -10.75
C ARG A 40 3.22 6.52 -10.48
N TRP A 41 2.83 7.24 -11.52
CA TRP A 41 1.90 8.36 -11.44
C TRP A 41 0.53 7.92 -10.91
N MET A 42 -0.07 6.87 -11.49
CA MET A 42 -1.38 6.34 -11.06
C MET A 42 -1.34 5.83 -9.61
N GLY A 43 -0.25 5.16 -9.22
CA GLY A 43 -0.03 4.71 -7.84
C GLY A 43 -0.01 5.89 -6.86
N ALA A 44 0.82 6.89 -7.14
CA ALA A 44 0.95 8.07 -6.32
C ALA A 44 -0.36 8.88 -6.21
N VAL A 45 -1.12 9.00 -7.31
CA VAL A 45 -2.45 9.63 -7.30
C VAL A 45 -3.43 8.86 -6.41
N SER A 46 -3.42 7.52 -6.49
CA SER A 46 -4.25 6.67 -5.63
C SER A 46 -3.90 6.81 -4.16
N ASP A 47 -2.61 6.94 -3.83
CA ASP A 47 -2.15 7.11 -2.46
C ASP A 47 -2.59 8.47 -1.89
N VAL A 48 -2.55 9.53 -2.69
CA VAL A 48 -3.09 10.86 -2.30
C VAL A 48 -4.61 10.83 -2.12
N ASP A 49 -5.36 10.19 -3.03
CA ASP A 49 -6.83 10.06 -2.88
C ASP A 49 -7.21 9.22 -1.65
N ALA A 50 -6.45 8.16 -1.35
CA ALA A 50 -6.64 7.35 -0.15
C ALA A 50 -6.34 8.12 1.13
N ALA A 51 -5.27 8.92 1.14
CA ALA A 51 -4.92 9.79 2.26
C ALA A 51 -5.99 10.88 2.47
N HIS A 52 -6.46 11.53 1.39
CA HIS A 52 -7.52 12.53 1.46
C HIS A 52 -8.85 11.96 1.98
N LYS A 53 -9.21 10.73 1.57
CA LYS A 53 -10.39 10.03 2.13
C LYS A 53 -10.21 9.67 3.60
N SER A 54 -9.00 9.27 3.99
CA SER A 54 -8.68 8.92 5.38
C SER A 54 -8.67 10.13 6.31
N ALA A 55 -8.24 11.30 5.83
CA ALA A 55 -8.29 12.57 6.57
C ALA A 55 -9.72 13.04 6.90
N LYS A 56 -10.72 12.62 6.11
CA LYS A 56 -12.15 12.88 6.38
C LYS A 56 -12.74 11.99 7.49
N ASN A 57 -12.01 10.99 7.99
CA ASN A 57 -12.49 10.15 9.09
C ASN A 57 -12.25 10.81 10.47
N PRO A 58 -13.29 11.05 11.27
CA PRO A 58 -13.21 11.84 12.52
C PRO A 58 -12.33 11.21 13.62
N THR A 59 -12.13 9.89 13.59
CA THR A 59 -11.31 9.16 14.58
C THR A 59 -9.81 9.29 14.36
N MET A 60 -9.37 9.47 13.10
CA MET A 60 -7.98 9.74 12.74
C MET A 60 -7.67 11.23 12.75
N PHE A 61 -8.67 12.06 12.38
CA PHE A 61 -8.64 13.52 12.51
C PHE A 61 -8.18 13.94 13.92
N ARG A 62 -8.78 13.34 14.96
CA ARG A 62 -8.47 13.72 16.35
C ARG A 62 -7.03 13.42 16.81
N LYS A 63 -6.28 12.52 16.14
CA LYS A 63 -4.91 12.12 16.52
C LYS A 63 -3.81 12.85 15.75
N VAL A 64 -4.12 13.40 14.58
CA VAL A 64 -3.16 14.16 13.75
C VAL A 64 -3.30 15.67 13.99
N PHE A 65 -4.52 16.16 14.27
CA PHE A 65 -4.83 17.60 14.37
C PHE A 65 -4.64 18.22 15.77
N SER A 66 -3.87 17.62 16.67
CA SER A 66 -3.68 18.16 18.04
C SER A 66 -2.51 19.15 18.19
N GLY A 67 -2.01 19.79 17.12
CA GLY A 67 -0.82 20.65 17.25
C GLY A 67 -0.46 21.67 16.15
N GLY A 68 -1.28 21.94 15.13
CA GLY A 68 -0.95 22.90 14.07
C GLY A 68 -2.15 23.35 13.24
N SER A 69 -1.99 24.48 12.53
CA SER A 69 -3.01 25.17 11.71
C SER A 69 -3.77 24.23 10.76
N ILE A 70 -4.95 23.79 11.20
CA ILE A 70 -5.86 22.89 10.46
C ILE A 70 -6.23 23.46 9.09
N GLU A 71 -6.34 24.79 9.00
CA GLU A 71 -6.71 25.51 7.78
C GLU A 71 -5.62 25.41 6.71
N GLN A 72 -4.35 25.55 7.09
CA GLN A 72 -3.23 25.51 6.14
C GLN A 72 -3.08 24.11 5.53
N GLU A 73 -3.17 23.06 6.35
CA GLU A 73 -3.04 21.68 5.87
C GLU A 73 -4.20 21.28 4.95
N ALA A 74 -5.42 21.74 5.25
CA ALA A 74 -6.58 21.52 4.39
C ALA A 74 -6.42 22.20 3.02
N ILE A 75 -5.87 23.42 2.98
CA ILE A 75 -5.57 24.15 1.74
C ILE A 75 -4.49 23.44 0.92
N GLU A 76 -3.43 22.95 1.57
CA GLU A 76 -2.36 22.20 0.90
C GLU A 76 -2.88 20.89 0.30
N ALA A 77 -3.69 20.14 1.04
CA ALA A 77 -4.31 18.91 0.55
C ALA A 77 -5.29 19.18 -0.62
N PHE A 78 -6.05 20.27 -0.55
CA PHE A 78 -6.95 20.68 -1.64
C PHE A 78 -6.16 21.06 -2.90
N THR A 79 -5.10 21.85 -2.75
CA THR A 79 -4.25 22.30 -3.86
C THR A 79 -3.53 21.10 -4.50
N ALA A 80 -3.01 20.18 -3.69
CA ALA A 80 -2.44 18.91 -4.15
C ALA A 80 -3.44 18.12 -5.00
N LYS A 81 -4.68 17.96 -4.52
CA LYS A 81 -5.74 17.26 -5.25
C LYS A 81 -6.02 17.93 -6.60
N LYS A 82 -6.14 19.26 -6.63
CA LYS A 82 -6.36 20.01 -7.87
C LYS A 82 -5.23 19.83 -8.87
N ARG A 83 -3.99 19.87 -8.41
CA ARG A 83 -2.82 19.60 -9.25
C ARG A 83 -2.84 18.19 -9.86
N LEU A 84 -3.26 17.18 -9.11
CA LEU A 84 -3.40 15.81 -9.63
C LEU A 84 -4.57 15.67 -10.61
N GLU A 85 -5.67 16.37 -10.38
CA GLU A 85 -6.81 16.44 -11.31
C GLU A 85 -6.37 17.06 -12.65
N GLU A 86 -5.57 18.14 -12.62
CA GLU A 86 -5.00 18.78 -13.80
C GLU A 86 -4.05 17.84 -14.57
N GLN A 87 -3.14 17.15 -13.86
CA GLN A 87 -2.26 16.15 -14.48
C GLN A 87 -3.05 15.03 -15.16
N ARG A 88 -4.11 14.54 -14.50
CA ARG A 88 -4.98 13.51 -15.06
C ARG A 88 -5.67 13.99 -16.32
N TYR A 89 -6.15 15.22 -16.31
CA TYR A 89 -6.77 15.84 -17.47
C TYR A 89 -5.78 15.97 -18.63
N GLU A 90 -4.57 16.50 -18.40
CA GLU A 90 -3.52 16.56 -19.43
C GLU A 90 -3.20 15.16 -20.00
N LEU A 91 -3.01 14.14 -19.15
CA LEU A 91 -2.76 12.76 -19.61
C LEU A 91 -3.92 12.19 -20.43
N GLN A 92 -5.15 12.46 -20.00
CA GLN A 92 -6.34 12.02 -20.72
C GLN A 92 -6.39 12.65 -22.11
N GLN A 93 -6.18 13.96 -22.22
CA GLN A 93 -6.17 14.64 -23.51
C GLN A 93 -5.07 14.08 -24.41
N PHE A 94 -3.87 13.88 -23.86
CA PHE A 94 -2.75 13.29 -24.58
C PHE A 94 -3.11 11.91 -25.15
N ILE A 95 -3.50 10.96 -24.29
CA ILE A 95 -3.77 9.58 -24.71
C ILE A 95 -4.92 9.52 -25.71
N LYS A 96 -5.97 10.33 -25.50
CA LYS A 96 -7.09 10.40 -26.44
C LYS A 96 -6.68 10.94 -27.81
N PHE A 97 -5.80 11.94 -27.83
CA PHE A 97 -5.32 12.55 -29.06
C PHE A 97 -4.43 11.61 -29.87
N THR A 98 -3.55 10.85 -29.21
CA THR A 98 -2.57 9.99 -29.90
C THR A 98 -3.02 8.57 -30.14
N HIS A 99 -3.80 7.98 -29.23
CA HIS A 99 -4.20 6.57 -29.28
C HIS A 99 -5.72 6.37 -29.32
N GLY A 100 -6.50 7.45 -29.35
CA GLY A 100 -7.95 7.42 -29.38
C GLY A 100 -8.59 7.25 -28.00
N THR A 101 -9.90 7.43 -27.95
CA THR A 101 -10.68 7.39 -26.70
C THR A 101 -10.70 6.00 -26.05
N ALA A 102 -10.71 4.95 -26.86
CA ALA A 102 -10.70 3.56 -26.39
C ALA A 102 -9.45 3.22 -25.56
N ALA A 103 -8.28 3.78 -25.92
CA ALA A 103 -7.03 3.54 -25.19
C ALA A 103 -7.07 4.09 -23.76
N TRP A 104 -7.71 5.26 -23.57
CA TRP A 104 -7.91 5.82 -22.24
C TRP A 104 -8.85 4.97 -21.39
N ASP A 105 -9.94 4.49 -21.97
CA ASP A 105 -10.92 3.66 -21.27
C ASP A 105 -10.33 2.29 -20.90
N GLU A 106 -9.52 1.72 -21.79
CA GLU A 106 -8.77 0.49 -21.51
C GLU A 106 -7.77 0.71 -20.37
N LEU A 107 -7.05 1.84 -20.36
CA LEU A 107 -6.13 2.20 -19.28
C LEU A 107 -6.85 2.30 -17.93
N LEU A 108 -8.01 2.95 -17.87
CA LEU A 108 -8.84 3.00 -16.66
C LEU A 108 -9.32 1.61 -16.21
N ARG A 109 -9.68 0.75 -17.18
CA ARG A 109 -10.09 -0.63 -16.89
C ARG A 109 -8.93 -1.44 -16.30
N MET A 110 -7.74 -1.33 -16.88
CA MET A 110 -6.53 -1.97 -16.37
C MET A 110 -6.18 -1.47 -14.97
N GLU A 111 -6.24 -0.16 -14.74
CA GLU A 111 -6.02 0.42 -13.41
C GLU A 111 -7.01 -0.16 -12.39
N GLY A 112 -8.30 -0.23 -12.74
CA GLY A 112 -9.32 -0.84 -11.89
C GLY A 112 -9.03 -2.31 -11.55
N GLN A 113 -8.53 -3.08 -12.51
CA GLN A 113 -8.10 -4.47 -12.28
C GLN A 113 -6.88 -4.55 -11.36
N ILE A 114 -5.87 -3.70 -11.56
CA ILE A 114 -4.66 -3.65 -10.71
C ILE A 114 -5.04 -3.30 -9.27
N ARG A 115 -5.95 -2.34 -9.05
CA ARG A 115 -6.43 -2.00 -7.70
C ARG A 115 -7.08 -3.19 -7.01
N LYS A 116 -7.92 -3.95 -7.72
CA LYS A 116 -8.54 -5.18 -7.19
C LYS A 116 -7.51 -6.24 -6.86
N ARG A 117 -6.54 -6.48 -7.76
CA ARG A 117 -5.45 -7.44 -7.53
C ARG A 117 -4.59 -7.06 -6.32
N ARG A 118 -4.21 -5.79 -6.17
CA ARG A 118 -3.44 -5.32 -5.00
C ARG A 118 -4.21 -5.52 -3.69
N GLN A 119 -5.52 -5.28 -3.68
CA GLN A 119 -6.36 -5.55 -2.51
C GLN A 119 -6.41 -7.04 -2.17
N GLN A 120 -6.53 -7.89 -3.19
CA GLN A 120 -6.48 -9.35 -3.03
C GLN A 120 -5.11 -9.80 -2.50
N GLU A 121 -4.01 -9.34 -3.07
CA GLU A 121 -2.66 -9.68 -2.60
C GLU A 121 -2.41 -9.26 -1.14
N ILE A 122 -2.90 -8.08 -0.73
CA ILE A 122 -2.80 -7.65 0.66
C ILE A 122 -3.62 -8.56 1.57
N TYR A 123 -4.83 -8.93 1.14
CA TYR A 123 -5.69 -9.86 1.87
C TYR A 123 -5.05 -11.25 1.98
N ASP A 124 -4.52 -11.78 0.89
CA ASP A 124 -3.84 -13.06 0.82
C ASP A 124 -2.58 -13.07 1.70
N LYS A 125 -1.79 -11.98 1.70
CA LYS A 125 -0.64 -11.82 2.60
C LYS A 125 -1.05 -11.77 4.07
N LYS A 126 -2.19 -11.14 4.40
CA LYS A 126 -2.72 -11.15 5.78
C LYS A 126 -3.11 -12.56 6.20
N ILE A 127 -3.87 -13.28 5.37
CA ILE A 127 -4.25 -14.67 5.62
C ILE A 127 -3.01 -15.54 5.77
N PHE A 128 -2.04 -15.41 4.87
CA PHE A 128 -0.80 -16.17 4.92
C PHE A 128 -0.06 -15.92 6.23
N ARG A 129 0.09 -14.65 6.64
CA ARG A 129 0.70 -14.29 7.91
C ARG A 129 -0.07 -14.85 9.11
N GLU A 130 -1.39 -14.75 9.13
CA GLU A 130 -2.23 -15.30 10.19
C GLU A 130 -2.11 -16.83 10.29
N LYS A 131 -2.11 -17.53 9.14
CA LYS A 131 -1.89 -18.98 9.07
C LYS A 131 -0.51 -19.37 9.55
N VAL A 132 0.54 -18.67 9.11
CA VAL A 132 1.92 -18.95 9.52
C VAL A 132 2.10 -18.71 11.01
N ILE A 133 1.62 -17.59 11.55
CA ILE A 133 1.69 -17.31 13.00
C ILE A 133 0.92 -18.38 13.77
N GLY A 134 -0.27 -18.78 13.31
CA GLY A 134 -1.06 -19.83 13.95
C GLY A 134 -0.33 -21.18 13.97
N ILE A 135 0.28 -21.58 12.85
CA ILE A 135 1.05 -22.83 12.76
C ILE A 135 2.29 -22.78 13.65
N VAL A 136 3.05 -21.68 13.62
CA VAL A 136 4.24 -21.50 14.45
C VAL A 136 3.88 -21.55 15.94
N ALA A 137 2.82 -20.85 16.36
CA ALA A 137 2.35 -20.89 17.73
C ALA A 137 1.93 -22.31 18.17
N LEU A 138 1.22 -23.04 17.31
CA LEU A 138 0.80 -24.42 17.57
C LEU A 138 1.99 -25.37 17.72
N VAL A 139 3.00 -25.26 16.86
CA VAL A 139 4.23 -26.07 16.95
C VAL A 139 4.97 -25.80 18.25
N ILE A 140 5.10 -24.53 18.67
CA ILE A 140 5.75 -24.17 19.93
C ILE A 140 5.00 -24.77 21.12
N VAL A 141 3.68 -24.65 21.16
CA VAL A 141 2.85 -25.20 22.24
C VAL A 141 2.99 -26.72 22.34
N LEU A 142 2.97 -27.43 21.21
CA LEU A 142 3.14 -28.88 21.19
C LEU A 142 4.55 -29.30 21.60
N ALA A 143 5.59 -28.59 21.16
CA ALA A 143 6.97 -28.87 21.53
C ALA A 143 7.20 -28.69 23.05
N VAL A 144 6.66 -27.62 23.64
CA VAL A 144 6.73 -27.39 25.09
C VAL A 144 5.93 -28.45 25.85
N GLY A 145 4.72 -28.78 25.40
CA GLY A 145 3.89 -29.81 26.03
C GLY A 145 4.56 -31.19 26.03
N LEU A 146 5.13 -31.61 24.90
CA LEU A 146 5.87 -32.86 24.79
C LEU A 146 7.18 -32.83 25.59
N GLY A 147 7.88 -31.69 25.62
CA GLY A 147 9.08 -31.52 26.43
C GLY A 147 8.80 -31.66 27.93
N LEU A 148 7.73 -31.06 28.42
CA LEU A 148 7.32 -31.19 29.82
C LEU A 148 6.88 -32.62 30.16
N LEU A 149 6.12 -33.27 29.27
CA LEU A 149 5.74 -34.68 29.45
C LEU A 149 6.96 -35.60 29.43
N GLY A 150 7.91 -35.36 28.53
CA GLY A 150 9.16 -36.12 28.45
C GLY A 150 10.01 -35.97 29.72
N LEU A 151 10.18 -34.74 30.21
CA LEU A 151 10.88 -34.46 31.46
C LEU A 151 10.17 -35.10 32.67
N PHE A 152 8.84 -35.07 32.70
CA PHE A 152 8.04 -35.68 33.75
C PHE A 152 8.22 -37.20 33.78
N VAL A 153 8.13 -37.87 32.62
CA VAL A 153 8.35 -39.32 32.49
C VAL A 153 9.79 -39.68 32.83
N TYR A 154 10.77 -38.91 32.36
CA TYR A 154 12.18 -39.13 32.66
C TYR A 154 12.46 -39.03 34.17
N SER A 155 11.91 -38.01 34.83
CA SER A 155 12.02 -37.83 36.28
C SER A 155 11.45 -39.02 37.05
N LEU A 156 10.25 -39.49 36.67
CA LEU A 156 9.63 -40.68 37.27
C LEU A 156 10.48 -41.94 37.07
N MET A 157 11.01 -42.18 35.87
CA MET A 157 11.87 -43.33 35.59
C MET A 157 13.21 -43.26 36.35
N GLY A 158 13.79 -42.07 36.50
CA GLY A 158 15.04 -41.89 37.24
C GLY A 158 14.86 -42.07 38.76
N LEU A 159 13.70 -41.70 39.29
CA LEU A 159 13.31 -41.97 40.69
C LEU A 159 13.13 -43.46 40.96
N ASP A 160 12.48 -44.20 40.06
CA ASP A 160 12.20 -45.64 40.22
C ASP A 160 13.46 -46.52 40.02
N ARG A 161 14.46 -46.03 39.26
CA ARG A 161 15.72 -46.74 38.99
C ARG A 161 16.92 -46.27 39.81
N GLY A 162 16.74 -45.33 40.75
CA GLY A 162 17.80 -44.84 41.63
C GLY A 162 18.92 -44.07 40.92
N TRP A 163 18.63 -43.38 39.81
CA TRP A 163 19.64 -42.64 39.04
C TRP A 163 20.12 -41.34 39.70
N PHE A 164 19.44 -40.90 40.74
CA PHE A 164 19.69 -39.64 41.45
C PHE A 164 20.24 -39.84 42.88
N GLU A 165 20.61 -41.08 43.24
CA GLU A 165 21.45 -41.39 44.42
C GLU A 165 22.93 -41.45 44.02
#